data_AF-A0A3S5JF55-F1
#
_entry.id   AF-A0A3S5JF55-F1
#
_cell.length_a   1.000
_cell.length_b   1.000
_cell.length_c   1.000
_cell.angle_alpha   90.00
_cell.angle_beta   90.00
_cell.angle_gamma   90.00
#
_symmetry.space_group_name_H-M   'P 1'
#
loop_
_entity.id
_entity.type
_entity.pdbx_description
1 polymer ?
#
loop_
_entity_poly.entity_id
_entity_poly.type
_entity_poly.pdbx_seq_one_letter_code
_entity_poly.pdbx_strand_id
1 'polypeptide(L)'
;MNLRKNFLILISALLITHLLQGLLIGTPLIGILIWSLPLMIFGYQAYKDPSARLYQIFGFIILIYFMSACLIVFGLPNTSFLSWLELIEIVSLFLVAVYAAREQLNVK
;
A
#
# COMPACT_ATOMS: atom_id res chain seq x y z
N MET A 1 -6.61 -13.88 -13.61
CA MET A 1 -5.85 -12.61 -13.47
C MET A 1 -4.72 -12.88 -12.48
N ASN A 2 -3.47 -12.54 -12.76
CA ASN A 2 -2.39 -12.85 -11.81
C ASN A 2 -2.41 -11.80 -10.67
N LEU A 3 -3.22 -12.06 -9.64
CA LEU A 3 -3.45 -11.13 -8.53
C LEU A 3 -2.17 -10.81 -7.76
N ARG A 4 -1.25 -11.78 -7.64
CA ARG A 4 0.09 -11.55 -7.09
C ARG A 4 0.87 -10.51 -7.91
N LYS A 5 0.88 -10.63 -9.25
CA LYS A 5 1.55 -9.65 -10.11
C LYS A 5 0.95 -8.26 -9.94
N ASN A 6 -0.38 -8.15 -9.91
CA ASN A 6 -1.07 -6.88 -9.70
C ASN A 6 -0.73 -6.27 -8.33
N PHE A 7 -0.70 -7.11 -7.28
CA PHE A 7 -0.29 -6.68 -5.95
C PHE A 7 1.13 -6.09 -5.95
N LEU A 8 2.09 -6.78 -6.59
CA LEU A 8 3.48 -6.32 -6.68
C LEU A 8 3.62 -5.01 -7.46
N ILE A 9 2.86 -4.84 -8.55
CA ILE A 9 2.87 -3.58 -9.31
C ILE A 9 2.31 -2.44 -8.47
N LEU A 10 1.15 -2.63 -7.84
CA LEU A 10 0.49 -1.60 -7.05
C LEU A 10 1.29 -1.22 -5.80
N ILE A 11 1.93 -2.17 -5.11
CA ILE A 11 2.73 -1.85 -3.93
C ILE A 11 4.01 -1.09 -4.30
N SER A 12 4.61 -1.39 -5.46
CA SER A 12 5.72 -0.62 -6.01
C SER A 12 5.28 0.80 -6.41
N ALA A 13 4.11 0.95 -7.03
CA ALA A 13 3.54 2.25 -7.36
C ALA A 13 3.31 3.09 -6.08
N LEU A 14 2.65 2.50 -5.08
CA LEU A 14 2.41 3.15 -3.78
C LEU A 14 3.72 3.58 -3.09
N LEU A 15 4.76 2.75 -3.12
CA LEU A 15 6.08 3.11 -2.57
C LEU A 15 6.69 4.33 -3.27
N ILE A 16 6.56 4.42 -4.59
CA ILE A 16 7.04 5.57 -5.37
C ILE A 16 6.23 6.81 -5.03
N THR A 17 4.90 6.72 -5.03
CA THR A 17 4.02 7.85 -4.70
C THR A 17 4.29 8.35 -3.28
N HIS A 18 4.40 7.44 -2.30
CA HIS A 18 4.70 7.77 -0.91
C HIS A 18 6.07 8.46 -0.76
N LEU A 19 7.09 7.96 -1.47
CA LEU A 19 8.42 8.57 -1.49
C LEU A 19 8.37 9.99 -2.09
N LEU A 20 7.74 10.16 -3.25
CA LEU A 20 7.63 11.46 -3.92
C LEU A 20 6.87 12.47 -3.05
N GLN A 21 5.73 12.06 -2.49
CA GLN A 21 4.96 12.91 -1.60
C GLN A 21 5.75 13.29 -0.35
N GLY A 22 6.42 12.32 0.30
CA GLY A 22 7.25 12.54 1.48
C GLY A 22 8.37 13.54 1.24
N LEU A 23 9.05 13.44 0.09
CA LEU A 23 10.11 14.38 -0.31
C LEU A 23 9.55 15.79 -0.58
N LEU A 24 8.41 15.90 -1.28
CA LEU A 24 7.81 17.18 -1.64
C LEU A 24 7.30 17.98 -0.44
N ILE A 25 6.75 17.31 0.58
CA ILE A 25 6.26 17.96 1.80
C ILE A 25 7.37 18.19 2.84
N GLY A 26 8.62 17.79 2.53
CA GLY A 26 9.76 17.97 3.45
C GLY A 26 9.74 17.02 4.65
N THR A 27 9.13 15.84 4.52
CA THR A 27 9.16 14.82 5.58
C THR A 27 10.62 14.39 5.82
N PRO A 28 11.07 14.31 7.09
CA PRO A 28 12.40 13.77 7.39
C PRO A 28 12.61 12.39 6.76
N LEU A 29 13.78 12.17 6.14
CA LEU A 29 14.10 10.91 5.45
C LEU A 29 13.87 9.67 6.32
N ILE A 30 14.20 9.76 7.61
CA ILE A 30 13.96 8.68 8.58
C ILE A 30 12.47 8.33 8.69
N GLY A 31 11.58 9.33 8.63
CA GLY A 31 10.14 9.11 8.63
C GLY A 31 9.68 8.38 7.38
N ILE A 32 10.14 8.81 6.21
CA ILE A 32 9.81 8.16 4.93
C ILE A 32 10.25 6.69 4.94
N LEU A 33 11.45 6.41 5.45
CA LEU A 33 11.97 5.04 5.55
C LEU A 33 11.13 4.17 6.50
N ILE A 34 10.81 4.68 7.70
CA ILE A 34 9.99 3.96 8.68
C ILE A 34 8.63 3.60 8.09
N TRP A 35 7.97 4.54 7.41
CA TRP A 35 6.64 4.31 6.83
C TRP A 35 6.69 3.47 5.55
N SER A 36 7.80 3.45 4.81
CA SER A 36 7.98 2.59 3.64
C SER A 36 8.32 1.13 4.01
N LEU A 37 8.94 0.91 5.17
CA LEU A 37 9.49 -0.39 5.55
C LEU A 37 8.46 -1.52 5.63
N PRO A 38 7.27 -1.34 6.25
CA PRO A 38 6.24 -2.37 6.21
C PRO A 38 5.82 -2.71 4.77
N LEU A 39 5.59 -1.72 3.91
CA LEU A 39 5.22 -1.94 2.51
C LEU A 39 6.31 -2.73 1.76
N MET A 40 7.59 -2.39 1.94
CA MET A 40 8.70 -3.13 1.34
C MET A 40 8.77 -4.59 1.81
N ILE A 41 8.62 -4.82 3.13
CA ILE A 41 8.66 -6.17 3.71
C ILE A 41 7.54 -7.04 3.13
N PHE A 42 6.31 -6.53 3.09
CA PHE A 42 5.17 -7.28 2.55
C PHE A 42 5.27 -7.46 1.03
N GLY A 43 5.78 -6.48 0.30
CA GLY A 43 6.08 -6.62 -1.13
C GLY A 43 7.08 -7.74 -1.41
N TYR A 44 8.18 -7.77 -0.65
CA TYR A 44 9.18 -8.84 -0.74
C TYR A 44 8.61 -10.21 -0.37
N GLN A 45 7.84 -10.30 0.72
CA GLN A 45 7.21 -11.57 1.11
C GLN A 45 6.19 -12.05 0.06
N ALA A 46 5.40 -11.15 -0.54
CA ALA A 46 4.46 -11.51 -1.60
C ALA A 46 5.17 -11.97 -2.89
N TYR A 47 6.40 -11.50 -3.11
CA TYR A 47 7.26 -12.00 -4.16
C TYR A 47 7.86 -13.37 -3.82
N LYS A 48 8.34 -13.60 -2.59
CA LYS A 48 9.06 -14.83 -2.24
C LYS A 48 8.16 -16.01 -1.89
N ASP A 49 7.18 -15.79 -1.02
CA ASP A 49 6.33 -16.83 -0.45
C ASP A 49 4.89 -16.31 -0.28
N PRO A 50 4.13 -16.21 -1.39
CA PRO A 50 2.77 -15.71 -1.35
C PRO A 50 1.86 -16.68 -0.59
N SER A 51 1.14 -16.16 0.41
CA SER A 51 0.17 -16.95 1.18
C SER A 51 -1.09 -16.14 1.50
N ALA A 52 -2.20 -16.82 1.73
CA ALA A 52 -3.45 -16.15 2.12
C ALA A 52 -3.28 -15.31 3.39
N ARG A 53 -2.56 -15.84 4.39
CA ARG A 53 -2.28 -15.17 5.66
C ARG A 53 -1.49 -13.88 5.44
N LEU A 54 -0.50 -13.89 4.55
CA LEU A 54 0.29 -12.70 4.20
C LEU A 54 -0.62 -11.57 3.69
N TYR A 55 -1.45 -11.87 2.69
CA TYR A 55 -2.35 -10.88 2.10
C TYR A 55 -3.41 -10.37 3.09
N GLN A 56 -3.91 -11.24 3.98
CA GLN A 56 -4.82 -10.83 5.05
C GLN A 56 -4.17 -9.87 6.04
N ILE A 57 -2.98 -10.21 6.55
CA ILE A 57 -2.22 -9.33 7.46
C ILE A 57 -1.92 -8.00 6.77
N PHE A 58 -1.48 -8.05 5.51
CA PHE A 58 -1.25 -6.85 4.73
C PHE A 58 -2.50 -5.99 4.61
N GLY A 59 -3.67 -6.60 4.39
CA GLY A 59 -4.97 -5.93 4.37
C GLY A 59 -5.26 -5.14 5.66
N PHE A 60 -4.83 -5.62 6.83
CA PHE A 60 -4.93 -4.85 8.08
C PHE A 60 -3.90 -3.72 8.14
N ILE A 61 -2.66 -3.98 7.74
CA ILE A 61 -1.59 -2.97 7.75
C ILE A 61 -1.94 -1.79 6.84
N ILE A 62 -2.44 -2.05 5.62
CA ILE A 62 -2.75 -1.00 4.65
C ILE A 62 -3.91 -0.10 5.10
N LEU A 63 -4.78 -0.55 6.01
CA LEU A 63 -5.81 0.29 6.63
C LEU A 63 -5.24 1.38 7.54
N ILE A 64 -4.06 1.17 8.13
CA ILE A 64 -3.36 2.22 8.89
C ILE A 64 -2.95 3.35 7.95
N TYR A 65 -2.42 3.01 6.78
CA TYR A 65 -2.09 3.99 5.72
C TYR A 65 -3.35 4.69 5.20
N PHE A 66 -4.45 3.94 5.03
CA PHE A 66 -5.74 4.50 4.64
C PHE A 66 -6.24 5.58 5.61
N MET A 67 -6.14 5.34 6.92
CA MET A 67 -6.53 6.34 7.92
C MET A 67 -5.72 7.63 7.76
N SER A 68 -4.39 7.53 7.65
CA SER A 68 -3.52 8.68 7.46
C SER A 68 -3.82 9.42 6.14
N ALA A 69 -4.02 8.69 5.05
CA ALA A 69 -4.38 9.27 3.76
C ALA A 69 -5.72 10.01 3.81
N CYS A 70 -6.72 9.48 4.51
CA CYS A 70 -8.00 10.15 4.70
C CYS A 70 -7.89 11.45 5.49
N LEU A 71 -7.05 11.48 6.54
CA LEU A 71 -6.82 12.72 7.30
C LEU A 71 -6.22 13.82 6.43
N ILE A 72 -5.35 13.46 5.48
CA ILE A 72 -4.79 14.42 4.53
C ILE A 72 -5.85 14.83 3.52
N VAL A 73 -6.41 13.88 2.78
CA VAL A 73 -7.29 14.11 1.62
C VAL A 73 -8.61 14.79 2.02
N PHE A 74 -9.17 14.46 3.17
CA PHE A 74 -10.45 15.02 3.61
C PHE A 74 -10.30 16.06 4.74
N GLY A 75 -9.16 16.09 5.43
CA GLY A 75 -8.95 17.00 6.56
C GLY A 75 -8.24 18.31 6.21
N LEU A 76 -7.54 18.43 5.08
CA LEU A 76 -6.82 19.64 4.69
C LEU A 76 -7.53 20.40 3.56
N PRO A 77 -7.62 21.74 3.63
CA PRO A 77 -8.05 22.55 2.49
C PRO A 77 -6.93 22.59 1.44
N ASN A 78 -7.24 22.25 0.18
CA ASN A 78 -6.31 22.22 -0.97
C ASN A 78 -5.28 21.08 -0.97
N THR A 79 -5.77 19.84 -0.90
CA THR A 79 -4.95 18.62 -0.99
C THR A 79 -4.33 18.43 -2.37
N SER A 80 -3.07 17.98 -2.39
CA SER A 80 -2.33 17.72 -3.63
C SER A 80 -2.90 16.53 -4.42
N PHE A 81 -2.66 16.51 -5.73
CA PHE A 81 -2.98 15.37 -6.58
C PHE A 81 -2.32 14.07 -6.11
N LEU A 82 -1.07 14.14 -5.62
CA LEU A 82 -0.36 12.97 -5.11
C LEU A 82 -1.06 12.36 -3.90
N SER A 83 -1.66 13.18 -3.04
CA SER A 83 -2.41 12.68 -1.87
C SER A 83 -3.66 11.92 -2.29
N TRP A 84 -4.35 12.39 -3.34
CA TRP A 84 -5.46 11.66 -3.95
C TRP A 84 -5.00 10.36 -4.62
N LEU A 85 -3.88 10.38 -5.32
CA LEU A 85 -3.29 9.20 -5.96
C LEU A 85 -2.93 8.14 -4.92
N GLU A 86 -2.26 8.55 -3.83
CA GLU A 86 -1.87 7.67 -2.72
C GLU A 86 -3.10 6.98 -2.10
N LEU A 87 -4.19 7.72 -1.87
CA LEU A 87 -5.45 7.16 -1.40
C LEU A 87 -6.03 6.11 -2.37
N ILE A 88 -6.04 6.40 -3.67
CA ILE A 88 -6.54 5.49 -4.71
C ILE A 88 -5.68 4.22 -4.77
N GLU A 89 -4.35 4.35 -4.69
CA GLU A 89 -3.42 3.23 -4.65
C GLU A 89 -3.64 2.36 -3.42
N ILE A 90 -3.79 2.96 -2.24
CA ILE A 90 -4.11 2.26 -0.98
C ILE A 90 -5.39 1.44 -1.11
N VAL A 91 -6.48 2.04 -1.61
CA VAL A 91 -7.77 1.36 -1.77
C VAL A 91 -7.65 0.22 -2.80
N SER A 92 -6.99 0.47 -3.92
CA SER A 92 -6.77 -0.54 -4.96
C SER A 92 -5.96 -1.72 -4.43
N LEU A 93 -4.90 -1.44 -3.65
CA LEU A 93 -4.02 -2.43 -3.08
C LEU A 93 -4.73 -3.25 -2.00
N PHE A 94 -5.59 -2.63 -1.19
CA PHE A 94 -6.45 -3.33 -0.23
C PHE A 94 -7.38 -4.32 -0.93
N LEU A 95 -8.09 -3.89 -1.97
CA LEU A 95 -9.00 -4.77 -2.73
C LEU A 95 -8.23 -5.93 -3.35
N VAL A 96 -7.10 -5.66 -4.01
CA VAL A 96 -6.25 -6.71 -4.60
C VAL A 96 -5.74 -7.68 -3.54
N ALA A 97 -5.35 -7.20 -2.35
CA ALA A 97 -4.93 -8.08 -1.25
C ALA A 97 -6.05 -9.01 -0.79
N VAL A 98 -7.28 -8.50 -0.63
CA VAL A 98 -8.45 -9.32 -0.25
C VAL A 98 -8.72 -10.40 -1.29
N TYR A 99 -8.72 -10.04 -2.59
CA TYR A 99 -8.94 -11.02 -3.65
C TYR A 99 -7.78 -12.01 -3.78
N ALA A 100 -6.53 -11.57 -3.63
CA ALA A 100 -5.36 -12.43 -3.65
C ALA A 100 -5.39 -13.43 -2.49
N ALA A 101 -5.81 -13.01 -1.30
CA ALA A 101 -5.99 -13.92 -0.17
C ALA A 101 -7.01 -15.02 -0.48
N ARG A 102 -8.15 -14.65 -1.07
CA ARG A 102 -9.19 -15.60 -1.50
C ARG A 102 -8.65 -16.58 -2.56
N GLU A 103 -7.92 -16.09 -3.55
CA GLU A 103 -7.30 -16.93 -4.58
C GLU A 103 -6.36 -17.96 -3.94
N GLN A 104 -5.50 -17.56 -3.00
CA GLN A 104 -4.60 -18.46 -2.29
C GLN A 104 -5.30 -19.50 -1.41
N LEU A 105 -6.52 -19.23 -0.93
CA LEU A 105 -7.32 -20.19 -0.17
C LEU A 105 -8.01 -21.22 -1.08
N ASN A 106 -8.47 -20.80 -2.27
CA ASN A 106 -9.21 -21.66 -3.20
C ASN A 106 -8.31 -22.61 -4.03
N VAL A 107 -6.99 -22.43 -3.98
CA VAL A 107 -6.01 -23.30 -4.65
C VAL A 107 -5.64 -24.52 -3.79
N LYS A 108 -6.10 -24.56 -2.53
CA LYS A 108 -6.06 -25.73 -1.65
C LYS A 108 -7.34 -26.54 -1.79
#